data_AF-A0A2V6XLM8-F1
#
_entry.id   AF-A0A2V6XLM8-F1
#
_cell.length_a   1.000
_cell.length_b   1.000
_cell.length_c   1.000
_cell.angle_alpha   90.00
_cell.angle_beta   90.00
_cell.angle_gamma   90.00
#
_symmetry.space_group_name_H-M   'P 1'
#
loop_
_entity.id
_entity.type
_entity.pdbx_description
1 polymer ?
#
loop_
_entity_poly.entity_id
_entity_poly.type
_entity_poly.pdbx_seq_one_letter_code
_entity_poly.pdbx_strand_id
1 'polypeptide(L)'
;MPWPHEALPSRDRHAILGRVDGIDGLYLATAFSGSGFKIAPAVGACMAELIVDGRAKTVDIEAFNLRRFAEGRSPEGPHPYAPRKDHAGRD
;
A
#
# COMPACT_ATOMS: atom_id res chain seq x y z
N MET A 1 -10.24 19.18 11.54
CA MET A 1 -10.32 17.84 12.17
C MET A 1 -10.54 16.82 11.07
N PRO A 2 -9.65 15.83 10.87
CA PRO A 2 -9.98 14.69 10.02
C PRO A 2 -11.17 13.93 10.61
N TRP A 3 -12.02 13.37 9.75
CA TRP A 3 -13.27 12.71 10.16
C TRP A 3 -12.96 11.39 10.91
N PRO A 4 -13.75 11.01 11.93
CA PRO A 4 -13.39 9.97 12.92
C PRO A 4 -13.33 8.50 12.41
N HIS A 5 -13.47 8.25 11.11
CA HIS A 5 -13.46 6.90 10.52
C HIS A 5 -12.50 6.74 9.34
N GLU A 6 -11.69 7.76 9.06
CA GLU A 6 -10.59 7.62 8.11
C GLU A 6 -9.42 6.91 8.78
N ALA A 7 -9.18 5.65 8.40
CA ALA A 7 -7.89 5.02 8.68
C ALA A 7 -6.79 5.92 8.13
N LEU A 8 -5.84 6.30 8.98
CA LEU A 8 -4.76 7.21 8.60
C LEU A 8 -4.02 6.63 7.37
N PRO A 9 -3.84 7.44 6.29
CA PRO A 9 -3.12 6.98 5.12
C PRO A 9 -1.65 6.73 5.47
N SER A 10 -1.01 5.86 4.70
CA SER A 10 0.45 5.76 4.75
C SER A 10 1.08 7.07 4.23
N ARG A 11 2.37 7.27 4.54
CA ARG A 11 3.12 8.48 4.15
C ARG A 11 3.06 8.76 2.65
N ASP A 12 3.05 7.71 1.82
CA ASP A 12 3.02 7.80 0.36
C ASP A 12 1.65 7.53 -0.25
N ARG A 13 0.59 7.42 0.57
CA ARG A 13 -0.79 7.13 0.15
C ARG A 13 -0.96 5.80 -0.61
N HIS A 14 0.01 4.88 -0.47
CA HIS A 14 -0.08 3.53 -1.01
C HIS A 14 -0.29 2.48 0.08
N ALA A 15 -0.90 1.35 -0.28
CA ALA A 15 -1.05 0.23 0.65
C ALA A 15 0.32 -0.26 1.16
N ILE A 16 0.29 -0.94 2.31
CA ILE A 16 1.43 -1.69 2.84
C ILE A 16 1.08 -3.16 2.72
N LEU A 17 1.76 -3.86 1.82
CA LEU A 17 1.54 -5.26 1.47
C LEU A 17 2.87 -6.01 1.57
N GLY A 18 2.93 -7.13 2.30
CA GLY A 18 4.11 -7.99 2.30
C GLY A 18 4.48 -8.58 3.65
N ARG A 19 5.58 -9.33 3.68
CA ARG A 19 6.21 -9.84 4.90
C ARG A 19 6.92 -8.71 5.64
N VAL A 20 6.91 -8.76 6.97
CA VAL A 20 7.72 -7.88 7.82
C VAL A 20 9.09 -8.51 8.07
N ASP A 21 10.14 -7.81 7.66
CA ASP A 21 11.51 -8.27 7.89
C ASP A 21 11.82 -8.34 9.40
N GLY A 22 12.48 -9.42 9.83
CA GLY A 22 12.86 -9.64 11.24
C GLY A 22 11.75 -10.22 12.14
N ILE A 23 10.54 -10.47 11.62
CA ILE A 23 9.46 -11.12 12.38
C ILE A 23 8.84 -12.24 11.54
N ASP A 24 9.20 -13.48 11.85
CA ASP A 24 8.71 -14.66 11.13
C ASP A 24 7.19 -14.81 11.23
N GLY A 25 6.56 -15.07 10.10
CA GLY A 25 5.11 -15.29 10.00
C GLY A 25 4.26 -14.01 10.06
N LEU A 26 4.85 -12.82 10.23
CA LEU A 26 4.10 -11.57 10.21
C LEU A 26 3.98 -11.00 8.78
N TYR A 27 2.74 -10.75 8.37
CA TYR A 27 2.39 -10.14 7.09
C TYR A 27 1.47 -8.95 7.30
N LEU A 28 1.64 -7.92 6.46
CA LEU A 28 0.82 -6.73 6.46
C LEU A 28 -0.01 -6.65 5.18
N ALA A 29 -1.28 -6.28 5.34
CA ALA A 29 -2.17 -5.84 4.27
C ALA A 29 -3.02 -4.70 4.83
N THR A 30 -2.46 -3.48 4.85
CA THR A 30 -3.03 -2.33 5.58
C THR A 30 -2.77 -1.00 4.87
N ALA A 31 -3.26 0.10 5.45
CA ALA A 31 -3.02 1.48 5.02
C ALA A 31 -3.39 1.77 3.55
N PHE A 32 -4.49 1.19 3.08
CA PHE A 32 -4.97 1.29 1.69
C PHE A 32 -5.38 2.70 1.23
N SER A 33 -5.34 3.71 2.12
CA SER A 33 -5.51 5.13 1.77
C SER A 33 -6.77 5.41 0.93
N GLY A 34 -7.89 4.77 1.29
CA GLY A 34 -9.19 4.93 0.63
C GLY A 34 -9.41 4.13 -0.66
N SER A 35 -8.40 3.40 -1.16
CA SER A 35 -8.49 2.64 -2.42
C SER A 35 -8.67 1.13 -2.24
N GLY A 36 -8.71 0.63 -1.00
CA GLY A 36 -8.63 -0.80 -0.69
C GLY A 36 -9.81 -1.64 -1.15
N PHE A 37 -11.04 -1.10 -1.10
CA PHE A 37 -12.25 -1.89 -1.37
C PHE A 37 -12.26 -2.51 -2.78
N LYS A 38 -11.97 -1.70 -3.80
CA LYS A 38 -12.00 -2.16 -5.20
C LYS A 38 -10.89 -3.15 -5.56
N ILE A 39 -9.78 -3.13 -4.81
CA ILE A 39 -8.61 -3.99 -5.06
C ILE A 39 -8.52 -5.18 -4.10
N ALA A 40 -9.42 -5.28 -3.12
CA ALA A 40 -9.39 -6.32 -2.09
C ALA A 40 -9.29 -7.76 -2.65
N PRO A 41 -10.01 -8.14 -3.73
CA PRO A 41 -9.87 -9.48 -4.30
C PRO A 41 -8.46 -9.78 -4.82
N ALA A 42 -7.85 -8.84 -5.54
CA ALA A 42 -6.50 -9.00 -6.08
C ALA A 42 -5.45 -9.02 -4.97
N VAL A 43 -5.60 -8.16 -3.95
CA VAL A 43 -4.72 -8.14 -2.77
C VAL A 43 -4.80 -9.46 -2.01
N GLY A 44 -6.01 -9.98 -1.77
CA GLY A 44 -6.20 -11.26 -1.08
C GLY A 44 -5.48 -12.41 -1.80
N ALA A 45 -5.61 -12.51 -3.12
CA ALA A 45 -4.90 -13.49 -3.93
C ALA A 45 -3.37 -13.36 -3.80
N CYS A 46 -2.84 -12.14 -3.97
CA CYS A 46 -1.39 -11.90 -3.87
C CYS A 46 -0.84 -12.20 -2.47
N MET A 47 -1.58 -11.86 -1.40
CA MET A 47 -1.17 -12.16 -0.02
C MET A 47 -1.20 -13.67 0.25
N ALA A 48 -2.21 -14.40 -0.24
CA ALA A 48 -2.27 -15.85 -0.11
C ALA A 48 -1.10 -16.54 -0.82
N GLU A 49 -0.79 -16.14 -2.05
CA GLU A 49 0.38 -16.61 -2.81
C GLU A 49 1.68 -16.29 -2.07
N LEU A 50 1.84 -15.07 -1.56
CA LEU A 50 3.03 -14.69 -0.80
C LEU A 50 3.22 -15.56 0.45
N ILE A 51 2.14 -15.87 1.17
CA ILE A 51 2.18 -16.65 2.40
C ILE A 51 2.52 -18.12 2.11
N VAL A 52 1.89 -18.71 1.08
CA VAL A 52 2.00 -20.15 0.78
C VAL A 52 3.21 -20.46 -0.10
N ASP A 53 3.46 -19.63 -1.11
CA ASP A 53 4.49 -19.86 -2.14
C ASP A 53 5.75 -18.99 -1.97
N GLY A 54 5.76 -18.08 -0.99
CA GLY A 54 6.87 -17.17 -0.74
C GLY A 54 6.99 -16.00 -1.72
N ARG A 55 6.10 -15.89 -2.72
CA ARG A 55 6.03 -14.75 -3.65
C ARG A 55 4.61 -14.58 -4.21
N ALA A 56 4.21 -13.34 -4.46
CA ALA A 56 3.01 -13.06 -5.25
C ALA A 56 3.26 -13.40 -6.73
N LYS A 57 2.24 -13.97 -7.38
CA LYS A 57 2.26 -14.41 -8.78
C LYS A 57 1.18 -13.70 -9.61
N THR A 58 0.05 -13.40 -9.00
CA THR A 58 -1.07 -12.70 -9.62
C THR A 58 -0.66 -11.29 -10.07
N VAL A 59 -0.02 -10.52 -9.19
CA VAL A 59 0.58 -9.21 -9.47
C VAL A 59 1.84 -9.06 -8.60
N ASP A 60 2.88 -8.42 -9.13
CA ASP A 60 4.03 -8.02 -8.32
C ASP A 60 3.63 -6.91 -7.33
N ILE A 61 3.69 -7.23 -6.04
CA ILE A 61 3.36 -6.32 -4.94
C ILE A 61 4.59 -5.85 -4.17
N GLU A 62 5.81 -6.18 -4.62
CA GLU A 62 7.05 -5.94 -3.86
C GLU A 62 7.27 -4.44 -3.58
N ALA A 63 6.92 -3.57 -4.54
CA ALA A 63 7.00 -2.13 -4.36
C ALA A 63 6.15 -1.61 -3.18
N PHE A 64 5.16 -2.38 -2.72
CA PHE A 64 4.28 -2.03 -1.60
C PHE A 64 4.73 -2.63 -0.25
N ASN A 65 5.91 -3.26 -0.18
CA ASN A 65 6.48 -3.75 1.07
C ASN A 65 6.75 -2.59 2.05
N LEU A 66 6.66 -2.85 3.35
CA LEU A 66 6.97 -1.88 4.40
C LEU A 66 8.41 -1.34 4.28
N ARG A 67 9.37 -2.19 3.88
CA ARG A 67 10.80 -1.85 3.77
C ARG A 67 11.07 -0.68 2.81
N ARG A 68 10.17 -0.42 1.86
CA ARG A 68 10.28 0.71 0.92
C ARG A 68 10.50 2.05 1.61
N PHE A 69 9.95 2.23 2.83
CA PHE A 69 10.10 3.48 3.56
C PHE A 69 11.49 3.65 4.14
N ALA A 70 12.14 2.57 4.58
CA ALA A 70 13.53 2.57 5.04
C ALA A 70 14.49 2.79 3.87
N GLU A 71 14.14 2.29 2.68
CA GLU A 71 14.95 2.39 1.46
C GLU A 71 14.69 3.68 0.67
N GLY A 72 13.67 4.46 1.03
CA GLY A 72 13.27 5.66 0.27
C GLY A 72 12.69 5.35 -1.11
N ARG A 73 12.18 4.14 -1.34
CA ARG A 73 11.69 3.65 -2.65
C ARG A 73 10.16 3.66 -2.74
N SER A 74 9.53 4.83 -2.55
CA SER A 74 8.08 4.93 -2.72
C SER A 74 7.68 4.68 -4.19
N PRO A 75 6.58 3.95 -4.45
CA PRO A 75 6.16 3.64 -5.82
C PRO A 75 5.70 4.91 -6.53
N GLU A 76 6.19 5.11 -7.76
CA GLU A 76 5.72 6.16 -8.65
C GLU A 76 5.23 5.53 -9.95
N GLY A 77 4.01 5.90 -10.36
CA GLY A 77 3.48 5.47 -11.65
C GLY A 77 4.12 6.26 -12.80
N PRO A 78 4.21 5.68 -14.02
CA PRO A 78 4.75 6.37 -15.20
C PRO A 78 3.91 7.59 -15.62
N HIS A 79 2.67 7.66 -15.15
CA HIS A 79 1.74 8.75 -15.40
C HIS A 79 1.17 9.24 -14.07
N PRO A 80 1.88 10.11 -13.35
CA PRO A 80 1.38 10.67 -12.11
C PRO A 80 0.16 11.57 -12.38
N TYR A 81 -0.82 11.53 -11.48
CA TYR A 81 -1.94 12.48 -11.54
C TYR A 81 -1.40 13.90 -11.41
N ALA A 82 -1.85 14.78 -12.31
CA ALA A 82 -1.56 16.21 -12.15
C ALA A 82 -2.16 16.71 -10.82
N PRO A 83 -1.45 17.56 -10.07
CA PRO A 83 -2.02 18.20 -8.89
C PRO A 83 -3.33 18.87 -9.26
N ARG A 84 -4.43 18.51 -8.60
CA ARG A 84 -5.69 19.19 -8.85
C ARG A 84 -5.58 20.63 -8.33
N LYS A 85 -5.93 21.60 -9.18
CA LYS A 85 -5.85 23.04 -8.85
C LYS A 85 -6.74 23.45 -7.67
N ASP A 86 -7.73 22.63 -7.33
CA ASP A 86 -8.73 22.87 -6.26
C ASP A 86 -8.29 22.39 -4.86
N HIS A 87 -7.14 21.71 -4.73
CA HIS A 87 -6.61 21.24 -3.44
C HIS A 87 -5.54 22.18 -2.83
N ALA A 88 -5.13 23.23 -3.56
CA ALA A 88 -4.24 24.27 -3.05
C ALA A 88 -5.05 25.31 -2.27
N GLY A 89 -5.46 24.98 -1.04
CA GLY A 89 -6.18 25.93 -0.19
C GLY A 89 -7.06 25.26 0.86
N ARG A 90 -6.43 24.77 1.92
CA ARG A 90 -7.02 24.72 3.26
C ARG A 90 -5.90 24.48 4.27
N ASP A 91 -5.20 25.56 4.54
CA ASP A 91 -4.54 25.87 5.81
C ASP A 91 -5.49 25.71 7.01
#